data_AF-A0A183IRY7-F1
#
_entry.id   AF-A0A183IRY7-F1
#
_cell.length_a   1.000
_cell.length_b   1.000
_cell.length_c   1.000
_cell.angle_alpha   90.00
_cell.angle_beta   90.00
_cell.angle_gamma   90.00
#
_symmetry.space_group_name_H-M   'P 1'
#
loop_
_entity.id
_entity.type
_entity.pdbx_description
1 polymer ?
#
loop_
_entity_poly.entity_id
_entity_poly.type
_entity_poly.pdbx_seq_one_letter_code
_entity_poly.pdbx_strand_id
1 'polypeptide(L)'
;MTDKLDFDPYELLALSEECSQQDVIRAYRKTALIWHPDKNPSQKDFGRKIVTINPVIINFKLKSYLAQQMFLKVAKALEILCDPAAKAALDRLRHAHRINVERNKHLDERRRKLKEG
;
A
#
# COMPACT_ATOMS: atom_id res chain seq x y z
N MET A 1 15.97 8.58 -4.47
CA MET A 1 15.05 8.36 -5.61
C MET A 1 13.76 7.68 -5.13
N THR A 2 13.20 8.13 -4.01
CA THR A 2 12.01 7.53 -3.34
C THR A 2 10.95 8.59 -2.98
N ASP A 3 11.13 9.84 -3.45
CA ASP A 3 10.35 11.02 -3.05
C ASP A 3 8.88 11.04 -3.51
N LYS A 4 8.40 10.01 -4.22
CA LYS A 4 7.04 10.02 -4.79
C LYS A 4 6.43 8.62 -4.90
N LEU A 5 6.51 7.84 -3.83
CA LEU A 5 5.61 6.69 -3.70
C LEU A 5 4.22 7.21 -3.36
N ASP A 6 3.23 6.82 -4.16
CA ASP A 6 1.81 7.09 -3.91
C ASP A 6 1.17 6.07 -2.94
N PHE A 7 1.97 5.15 -2.39
CA PHE A 7 1.55 4.11 -1.45
C PHE A 7 2.63 3.83 -0.40
N ASP A 8 2.23 3.29 0.76
CA ASP A 8 3.15 2.80 1.79
C ASP A 8 3.43 1.30 1.57
N PRO A 9 4.69 0.88 1.34
CA PRO A 9 5.06 -0.53 1.19
C PRO A 9 4.70 -1.42 2.39
N TYR A 10 4.79 -0.90 3.62
CA TYR A 10 4.46 -1.66 4.83
C TYR A 10 2.96 -1.90 4.94
N GLU A 11 2.15 -0.87 4.67
CA GLU A 11 0.69 -0.99 4.69
C GLU A 11 0.19 -1.90 3.57
N LEU A 12 0.77 -1.79 2.36
CA LEU A 12 0.38 -2.60 1.21
C LEU A 12 0.62 -4.10 1.44
N LEU A 13 1.71 -4.46 2.11
CA LEU A 13 2.05 -5.84 2.46
C LEU A 13 1.49 -6.26 3.84
N ALA A 14 0.82 -5.36 4.55
CA ALA A 14 0.33 -5.55 5.92
C ALA A 14 1.43 -6.02 6.90
N LEU A 15 2.56 -5.31 6.91
CA LEU A 15 3.74 -5.61 7.71
C LEU A 15 4.01 -4.52 8.76
N SER A 16 4.65 -4.91 9.87
CA SER A 16 5.23 -3.96 10.84
C SER A 16 6.56 -3.40 10.34
N GLU A 17 6.98 -2.26 10.87
CA GLU A 17 8.31 -1.66 10.63
C GLU A 17 9.45 -2.61 11.07
N GLU A 18 9.21 -3.44 12.09
CA GLU A 18 10.19 -4.42 12.59
C GLU A 18 10.21 -5.74 11.81
N CYS A 19 9.49 -5.85 10.68
CA CYS A 19 9.42 -7.10 9.94
C CYS A 19 10.79 -7.55 9.41
N SER A 20 11.04 -8.87 9.43
CA SER A 20 12.25 -9.46 8.86
C SER A 20 12.15 -9.56 7.32
N GLN A 21 13.29 -9.72 6.65
CA GLN A 21 13.33 -10.00 5.21
C GLN A 21 12.49 -11.23 4.82
N GLN A 22 12.43 -12.25 5.69
CA GLN A 22 11.63 -13.45 5.44
C GLN A 22 10.12 -13.15 5.49
N ASP A 23 9.71 -12.26 6.40
CA ASP A 23 8.31 -11.82 6.49
C ASP A 23 7.89 -11.01 5.28
N VAL A 24 8.76 -10.14 4.78
CA VAL A 24 8.57 -9.39 3.52
C VAL A 24 8.33 -10.35 2.35
N ILE A 25 9.19 -11.35 2.18
CA ILE A 25 9.05 -12.34 1.11
C ILE A 25 7.75 -13.15 1.25
N ARG A 26 7.40 -13.54 2.48
CA ARG A 26 6.16 -14.29 2.76
C ARG A 26 4.92 -13.45 2.45
N ALA A 27 4.89 -12.19 2.88
CA ALA A 27 3.79 -11.27 2.62
C ALA A 27 3.66 -10.94 1.13
N TYR A 28 4.78 -10.72 0.45
CA TYR A 28 4.83 -10.57 -1.01
C TYR A 28 4.22 -11.78 -1.71
N ARG A 29 4.64 -13.01 -1.38
CA ARG A 29 4.09 -14.21 -2.04
C ARG A 29 2.57 -14.32 -1.87
N LYS A 30 2.05 -14.02 -0.67
CA LYS A 30 0.61 -14.05 -0.39
C LYS A 30 -0.15 -12.99 -1.20
N THR A 31 0.32 -11.75 -1.17
CA THR A 31 -0.31 -10.62 -1.87
C THR A 31 -0.18 -10.73 -3.39
N ALA A 32 1.00 -11.11 -3.88
CA ALA A 32 1.25 -11.39 -5.29
C ALA A 32 0.30 -12.47 -5.82
N LEU A 33 0.03 -13.54 -5.08
CA LEU A 33 -0.91 -14.58 -5.48
C LEU A 33 -2.36 -14.10 -5.59
N ILE A 34 -2.77 -13.13 -4.75
CA ILE A 34 -4.12 -12.52 -4.80
C ILE A 34 -4.26 -11.65 -6.06
N TRP A 35 -3.21 -10.91 -6.41
CA TRP A 35 -3.23 -9.95 -7.51
C TRP A 35 -2.63 -10.48 -8.82
N HIS A 36 -2.16 -11.73 -8.85
CA HIS A 36 -1.48 -12.29 -10.02
C HIS A 36 -2.44 -12.38 -11.22
N PRO A 37 -2.07 -11.85 -12.41
CA PRO A 37 -2.94 -11.85 -13.58
C PRO A 37 -3.28 -13.26 -14.09
N ASP A 38 -2.45 -14.27 -13.77
CA ASP A 38 -2.70 -15.69 -14.12
C ASP A 38 -3.73 -16.38 -13.19
N LYS A 39 -3.73 -16.03 -11.89
CA LYS A 39 -4.70 -16.57 -10.91
C LYS A 39 -6.00 -15.77 -10.85
N ASN A 40 -6.02 -14.60 -11.47
CA ASN A 40 -7.21 -13.81 -11.74
C ASN A 40 -7.49 -13.90 -13.25
N PRO A 41 -8.00 -15.06 -13.71
CA PRO A 41 -8.11 -15.34 -15.13
C PRO A 41 -8.92 -14.23 -15.79
N SER A 42 -8.33 -13.63 -16.81
CA SER A 42 -9.10 -13.04 -17.88
C SER A 42 -9.99 -14.16 -18.43
N GLN A 43 -11.22 -14.26 -17.91
CA GLN A 43 -12.28 -15.22 -18.21
C GLN A 43 -11.89 -16.34 -19.20
N LYS A 44 -11.69 -17.53 -18.67
CA LYS A 44 -12.36 -18.71 -19.22
C LYS A 44 -13.18 -19.29 -18.05
N ASP A 45 -14.50 -19.25 -18.16
CA ASP A 45 -15.46 -19.98 -17.31
C ASP A 45 -15.69 -19.57 -15.85
N PHE A 46 -16.20 -18.35 -15.59
CA PHE A 46 -16.94 -18.12 -14.34
C PHE A 46 -18.35 -17.58 -14.59
N GLY A 47 -19.22 -18.50 -15.02
CA GLY A 47 -20.65 -18.39 -14.76
C GLY A 47 -20.92 -18.47 -13.26
N ARG A 48 -21.79 -17.57 -12.78
CA ARG A 48 -22.63 -17.74 -11.58
C ARG A 48 -21.91 -17.93 -10.22
N LYS A 49 -21.61 -16.81 -9.56
CA LYS A 49 -22.27 -16.40 -8.29
C LYS A 49 -21.76 -15.01 -7.89
N ILE A 50 -22.52 -14.01 -8.33
CA ILE A 50 -22.40 -12.63 -7.85
C ILE A 50 -23.05 -12.61 -6.47
N VAL A 51 -22.28 -12.34 -5.42
CA VAL A 51 -22.85 -11.76 -4.20
C VAL A 51 -22.68 -10.25 -4.31
N THR A 52 -23.84 -9.63 -4.29
CA THR A 52 -24.20 -8.26 -4.60
C THR A 52 -23.57 -7.24 -3.65
N ILE A 53 -22.86 -6.27 -4.20
CA ILE A 53 -22.96 -4.84 -3.83
C ILE A 53 -22.90 -4.03 -5.16
N ASN A 54 -23.92 -3.20 -5.43
CA ASN A 54 -24.32 -2.59 -6.73
C ASN A 54 -24.14 -1.04 -6.69
N PRO A 55 -24.34 -0.19 -7.75
CA PRO A 55 -24.55 -0.42 -9.19
C PRO A 55 -23.94 0.71 -10.10
N VAL A 56 -22.62 0.82 -10.30
CA VAL A 56 -22.06 1.58 -11.45
C VAL A 56 -20.82 0.85 -11.94
N ILE A 57 -20.99 0.05 -12.98
CA ILE A 57 -19.99 -0.58 -13.86
C ILE A 57 -18.52 -0.29 -13.47
N ILE A 58 -17.97 -1.00 -12.48
CA ILE A 58 -16.53 -1.31 -12.53
C ILE A 58 -16.41 -2.40 -13.59
N ASN A 59 -16.30 -1.91 -14.83
CA ASN A 59 -16.18 -2.69 -16.05
C ASN A 59 -15.12 -3.79 -15.83
N PHE A 60 -15.34 -4.98 -16.36
CA PHE A 60 -14.41 -6.12 -16.21
C PHE A 60 -12.94 -5.75 -16.54
N LYS A 61 -12.74 -4.83 -17.49
CA LYS A 61 -11.46 -4.21 -17.86
C LYS A 61 -10.78 -3.41 -16.73
N LEU A 62 -11.55 -2.78 -15.84
CA LEU A 62 -11.04 -2.06 -14.67
C LEU A 62 -10.56 -3.01 -13.58
N LYS A 63 -11.17 -4.19 -13.42
CA LYS A 63 -10.70 -5.18 -12.43
C LYS A 63 -9.37 -5.81 -12.82
N SER A 64 -9.17 -6.15 -14.10
CA SER A 64 -7.88 -6.68 -14.59
C SER A 64 -6.78 -5.61 -14.56
N TYR A 65 -7.11 -4.38 -14.96
CA TYR A 65 -6.20 -3.24 -14.83
C TYR A 65 -5.82 -2.98 -13.37
N LEU A 66 -6.79 -2.98 -12.45
CA LEU A 66 -6.54 -2.80 -11.03
C LEU A 66 -5.66 -3.92 -10.46
N ALA A 67 -5.90 -5.18 -10.82
CA ALA A 67 -5.06 -6.29 -10.39
C ALA A 67 -3.61 -6.14 -10.88
N GLN A 68 -3.41 -5.73 -12.13
CA GLN A 68 -2.08 -5.43 -12.67
C GLN A 68 -1.41 -4.28 -11.93
N GLN A 69 -2.14 -3.19 -11.67
CA GLN A 69 -1.61 -2.05 -10.91
C GLN A 69 -1.23 -2.44 -9.49
N MET A 70 -2.07 -3.21 -8.79
CA MET A 70 -1.77 -3.72 -7.45
C MET A 70 -0.57 -4.65 -7.46
N PHE A 71 -0.46 -5.55 -8.45
CA PHE A 71 0.70 -6.43 -8.59
C PHE A 71 2.00 -5.64 -8.79
N LEU A 72 1.99 -4.60 -9.64
CA LEU A 72 3.14 -3.71 -9.82
C LEU A 72 3.52 -2.99 -8.53
N LYS A 73 2.53 -2.50 -7.76
CA LYS A 73 2.78 -1.88 -6.45
C LYS A 73 3.38 -2.88 -5.45
N VAL A 74 2.86 -4.10 -5.41
CA VAL A 74 3.35 -5.19 -4.54
C VAL A 74 4.79 -5.58 -4.92
N ALA A 75 5.09 -5.67 -6.21
CA ALA A 75 6.46 -5.92 -6.70
C ALA A 75 7.40 -4.76 -6.34
N LYS A 76 6.94 -3.51 -6.47
CA LYS A 76 7.75 -2.33 -6.10
C LYS A 76 7.97 -2.24 -4.59
N ALA A 77 6.97 -2.59 -3.78
CA ALA A 77 7.11 -2.71 -2.33
C ALA A 77 8.17 -3.73 -1.95
N LEU A 78 8.17 -4.90 -2.60
CA LEU A 78 9.21 -5.92 -2.40
C LEU A 78 10.60 -5.38 -2.74
N GLU A 79 10.77 -4.74 -3.89
CA GLU A 79 12.05 -4.16 -4.32
C GLU A 79 12.61 -3.18 -3.27
N ILE A 80 11.76 -2.28 -2.75
CA ILE A 80 12.15 -1.28 -1.76
C ILE A 80 12.50 -1.92 -0.42
N LEU A 81 11.70 -2.87 0.04
CA LEU A 81 11.89 -3.50 1.36
C LEU A 81 13.04 -4.52 1.37
N CYS A 82 13.39 -5.09 0.22
CA CYS A 82 14.54 -5.98 0.08
C CYS A 82 15.88 -5.25 -0.07
N ASP A 83 15.90 -4.02 -0.59
CA ASP A 83 17.12 -3.20 -0.64
C ASP A 83 17.33 -2.46 0.70
N PRO A 84 18.42 -2.72 1.45
CA PRO A 84 18.67 -2.07 2.74
C PRO A 84 18.76 -0.55 2.66
N ALA A 85 19.34 -0.01 1.58
CA ALA A 85 19.48 1.43 1.39
C ALA A 85 18.13 2.08 1.04
N ALA A 86 17.33 1.43 0.20
CA ALA A 86 15.98 1.89 -0.14
C ALA A 86 15.05 1.83 1.07
N LYS A 87 15.09 0.73 1.84
CA LYS A 87 14.34 0.57 3.10
C LYS A 87 14.72 1.66 4.11
N ALA A 88 16.01 1.90 4.34
CA ALA A 88 16.47 2.94 5.25
C ALA A 88 16.06 4.36 4.77
N ALA A 89 15.98 4.60 3.46
CA ALA A 89 15.46 5.86 2.93
C ALA A 89 13.94 6.01 3.20
N LEU A 90 13.16 4.95 2.99
CA LEU A 90 11.72 4.92 3.32
C LEU A 90 11.47 5.18 4.80
N ASP A 91 12.21 4.50 5.69
CA ASP A 91 12.05 4.62 7.13
C ASP A 91 12.37 6.04 7.61
N ARG A 92 13.40 6.68 7.03
CA ARG A 92 13.73 8.10 7.29
C ARG A 92 12.60 9.04 6.88
N LEU A 93 12.02 8.84 5.70
CA LEU A 93 10.89 9.65 5.21
C LEU A 93 9.65 9.48 6.09
N ARG A 94 9.31 8.23 6.45
CA ARG A 94 8.18 7.93 7.33
C ARG A 94 8.38 8.53 8.73
N HIS A 95 9.58 8.44 9.28
CA HIS A 95 9.91 9.06 10.57
C HIS A 95 9.83 10.59 10.50
N ALA A 96 10.40 11.22 9.47
CA ALA A 96 10.31 12.66 9.28
C ALA A 96 8.85 13.13 9.12
N HIS A 97 8.02 12.38 8.38
CA HIS A 97 6.60 12.67 8.25
C HIS A 97 5.89 12.59 9.61
N ARG A 98 6.12 11.53 10.41
CA ARG A 98 5.57 11.39 11.77
C ARG A 98 5.93 12.58 12.66
N ILE A 99 7.21 12.98 12.68
CA ILE A 99 7.68 14.15 13.43
C ILE A 99 6.95 15.42 12.97
N ASN A 100 6.84 15.63 11.66
CA ASN A 100 6.19 16.82 11.11
C ASN A 100 4.70 16.87 11.44
N VAL A 101 4.00 15.75 11.34
CA VAL A 101 2.59 15.63 11.72
C VAL A 101 2.42 15.96 13.20
N GLU A 102 3.23 15.39 14.07
CA GLU A 102 3.13 15.61 15.52
C GLU A 102 3.46 17.06 15.89
N ARG A 103 4.49 17.63 15.27
CA ARG A 103 4.84 19.05 15.41
C ARG A 103 3.68 19.95 14.99
N ASN A 104 3.03 19.66 13.85
CA ASN A 104 1.91 20.45 13.36
C ASN A 104 0.71 20.36 14.30
N LYS A 105 0.36 19.17 14.81
CA LYS A 105 -0.69 19.01 15.81
C LYS A 105 -0.43 19.86 17.05
N HIS A 106 0.79 19.82 17.58
CA HIS A 106 1.16 20.61 18.75
C HIS A 106 1.09 22.13 18.48
N LEU A 107 1.47 22.57 17.27
CA LEU A 107 1.29 23.98 16.87
C LEU A 107 -0.18 24.36 16.77
N ASP A 108 -1.03 23.47 16.25
CA ASP A 108 -2.47 23.72 16.12
C ASP A 108 -3.19 23.74 17.47
N GLU A 109 -2.80 22.88 18.41
CA GLU A 109 -3.27 22.92 19.79
C GLU A 109 -2.90 24.25 20.48
N ARG A 110 -1.65 24.71 20.30
CA ARG A 110 -1.21 26.02 20.80
C ARG A 110 -2.03 27.17 20.21
N ARG A 111 -2.32 27.12 18.90
CA ARG A 111 -3.16 28.11 18.21
C ARG A 111 -4.60 28.11 18.73
N ARG A 112 -5.17 26.94 19.04
CA ARG A 112 -6.54 26.83 19.59
C ARG A 112 -6.62 27.47 20.97
N LYS A 113 -5.67 27.17 21.87
CA LYS A 113 -5.61 27.75 23.22
C LYS A 113 -5.48 29.28 23.23
N LEU A 114 -4.79 29.85 22.24
CA LEU A 114 -4.66 31.31 22.07
C LEU A 114 -5.92 32.00 21.51
N LYS A 115 -6.86 31.26 20.91
CA LYS A 115 -8.13 31.80 20.40
C LYS A 115 -9.27 31.72 21.41
N GLU A 116 -9.15 30.85 22.40
CA GLU A 116 -10.17 30.56 23.41
C GLU A 116 -9.96 31.32 24.72
N GLY A 117 -8.85 32.05 24.88
CA GLY A 117 -8.55 32.93 26.03
C GLY A 117 -8.46 34.38 25.62
#